data_AF-A0AAN0R4B2-F1
#
_entry.id   AF-A0AAN0R4B2-F1
#
_cell.length_a   1.000
_cell.length_b   1.000
_cell.length_c   1.000
_cell.angle_alpha   90.00
_cell.angle_beta   90.00
_cell.angle_gamma   90.00
#
_symmetry.space_group_name_H-M   'P 1'
#
loop_
_entity.id
_entity.type
_entity.pdbx_description
1 polymer ?
#
loop_
_entity_poly.entity_id
_entity_poly.type
_entity_poly.pdbx_seq_one_letter_code
_entity_poly.pdbx_strand_id
1 'polypeptide(L)'
;MEKLFDEDSPINQIGYLDNNGLRLRSSAFSEYVWKLITVEQKYSISLTIVKKLAPLVVPQSIARRSLAYLIVRGLMDHDLIKRDIGKMADKWYSELESVCGWNARFWEQRALLASSNDQESLAYSYAKKAVSVLEHDSFPHTTLGKVCVKIGVSRRDQVGVARFWEGVEELKISRDLSASNGLEWEHPYITFFTYAMRAVVSPHFENEREKLSAHWGIWMKAAKNSETLIFDDEGRSQLEEFQRQWLIKTVAVS
;
A
#
# COMPACT_ATOMS: atom_id res chain seq x y z
N MET A 1 37.14 8.03 -17.66
CA MET A 1 35.96 7.17 -17.42
C MET A 1 35.29 6.72 -18.72
N GLU A 2 35.21 7.57 -19.75
CA GLU A 2 34.61 7.21 -21.06
C GLU A 2 35.25 5.98 -21.72
N LYS A 3 36.59 5.84 -21.68
CA LYS A 3 37.30 4.68 -22.24
C LYS A 3 37.01 3.33 -21.56
N LEU A 4 36.36 3.31 -20.39
CA LEU A 4 36.04 2.05 -19.69
C LEU A 4 34.81 1.34 -20.29
N PHE A 5 33.94 2.11 -20.95
CA PHE A 5 32.64 1.68 -21.50
C PHE A 5 32.62 1.74 -23.04
N ASP A 6 33.78 1.63 -23.68
CA ASP A 6 33.90 1.54 -25.14
C ASP A 6 33.15 0.31 -25.66
N GLU A 7 32.64 0.35 -26.90
CA GLU A 7 31.68 -0.66 -27.39
C GLU A 7 32.20 -2.11 -27.32
N ASP A 8 33.53 -2.28 -27.42
CA ASP A 8 34.23 -3.58 -27.39
C ASP A 8 34.69 -4.03 -25.98
N SER A 9 34.39 -3.26 -24.93
CA SER A 9 34.76 -3.60 -23.55
C SER A 9 33.73 -4.56 -22.91
N PRO A 10 34.15 -5.64 -22.19
CA PRO A 10 33.25 -6.49 -21.41
C PRO A 10 32.37 -5.70 -20.41
N ILE A 11 32.83 -4.51 -20.01
CA ILE A 11 32.13 -3.60 -19.11
C ILE A 11 30.89 -2.95 -19.78
N ASN A 12 30.81 -2.88 -21.12
CA ASN A 12 29.63 -2.42 -21.86
C ASN A 12 28.39 -3.33 -21.61
N GLN A 13 28.60 -4.59 -21.21
CA GLN A 13 27.52 -5.49 -20.83
C GLN A 13 26.88 -5.13 -19.48
N ILE A 14 27.57 -4.33 -18.66
CA ILE A 14 27.18 -3.99 -17.29
C ILE A 14 26.66 -2.55 -17.22
N GLY A 15 27.12 -1.67 -18.10
CA GLY A 15 26.60 -0.32 -18.29
C GLY A 15 27.08 0.32 -19.61
N TYR A 16 26.48 1.43 -20.00
CA TYR A 16 26.87 2.27 -21.13
C TYR A 16 26.73 3.74 -20.74
N LEU A 17 27.43 4.63 -21.42
CA LEU A 17 27.25 6.08 -21.25
C LEU A 17 26.31 6.58 -22.36
N ASP A 18 25.27 7.33 -22.00
CA ASP A 18 24.45 8.10 -22.95
C ASP A 18 24.63 9.61 -22.73
N ASN A 19 23.97 10.44 -23.54
CA ASN A 19 24.01 11.90 -23.41
C ASN A 19 23.53 12.42 -22.04
N ASN A 20 22.94 11.57 -21.21
CA ASN A 20 22.45 11.85 -19.87
C ASN A 20 23.31 11.22 -18.75
N GLY A 21 24.43 10.56 -19.08
CA GLY A 21 25.37 9.96 -18.12
C GLY A 21 25.41 8.43 -18.14
N LEU A 22 25.89 7.83 -17.04
CA LEU A 22 26.10 6.38 -16.93
C LEU A 22 24.76 5.65 -16.73
N ARG A 23 24.45 4.74 -17.65
CA ARG A 23 23.31 3.82 -17.65
C ARG A 23 23.80 2.42 -17.35
N LEU A 24 23.32 1.79 -16.29
CA LEU A 24 23.65 0.40 -16.00
C LEU A 24 22.70 -0.53 -16.78
N ARG A 25 23.25 -1.51 -17.51
CA ARG A 25 22.45 -2.49 -18.29
C ARG A 25 21.98 -3.65 -17.41
N SER A 26 22.74 -3.98 -16.37
CA SER A 26 22.44 -5.08 -15.46
C SER A 26 21.69 -4.56 -14.23
N SER A 27 20.46 -5.03 -14.03
CA SER A 27 19.69 -4.79 -12.79
C SER A 27 20.48 -5.25 -11.57
N ALA A 28 21.20 -6.38 -11.67
CA ALA A 28 22.05 -6.91 -10.61
C ALA A 28 23.20 -5.96 -10.24
N PHE A 29 23.80 -5.28 -11.22
CA PHE A 29 24.84 -4.29 -10.95
C PHE A 29 24.26 -3.01 -10.34
N SER A 30 23.11 -2.54 -10.81
CA SER A 30 22.40 -1.41 -10.17
C SER A 30 22.06 -1.72 -8.71
N GLU A 31 21.54 -2.92 -8.44
CA GLU A 31 21.27 -3.37 -7.06
C GLU A 31 22.54 -3.49 -6.23
N TYR A 32 23.64 -3.98 -6.82
CA TYR A 32 24.93 -4.06 -6.15
C TYR A 32 25.44 -2.67 -5.75
N VAL A 33 25.47 -1.72 -6.70
CA VAL A 33 25.85 -0.33 -6.43
C VAL A 33 24.93 0.29 -5.38
N TRP A 34 23.61 0.06 -5.47
CA TRP A 34 22.64 0.55 -4.49
C TRP A 34 22.89 -0.02 -3.08
N LYS A 35 23.39 -1.26 -2.97
CA LYS A 35 23.76 -1.87 -1.68
C LYS A 35 25.04 -1.27 -1.08
N LEU A 36 25.95 -0.74 -1.92
CA LEU A 36 27.23 -0.17 -1.47
C LEU A 36 27.14 1.29 -1.00
N ILE A 37 26.18 2.06 -1.50
CA ILE A 37 26.04 3.48 -1.14
C ILE A 37 25.40 3.67 0.25
N THR A 38 25.74 4.79 0.89
CA THR A 38 25.25 5.11 2.24
C THR A 38 23.77 5.47 2.25
N VAL A 39 23.16 5.45 3.45
CA VAL A 39 21.77 5.87 3.65
C VAL A 39 21.56 7.32 3.23
N GLU A 40 22.51 8.21 3.51
CA GLU A 40 22.46 9.63 3.14
C GLU A 40 22.52 9.80 1.61
N GLN A 41 23.32 8.98 0.92
CA GLN A 41 23.37 8.97 -0.53
C GLN A 41 22.05 8.48 -1.13
N LYS A 42 21.49 7.37 -0.60
CA LYS A 42 20.16 6.87 -1.01
C LYS A 42 19.09 7.92 -0.82
N TYR A 43 19.08 8.59 0.33
CA TYR A 43 18.16 9.68 0.66
C TYR A 43 18.27 10.81 -0.38
N SER A 44 19.47 11.33 -0.60
CA SER A 44 19.70 12.46 -1.51
C SER A 44 19.36 12.12 -2.97
N ILE A 45 19.78 10.95 -3.46
CA ILE A 45 19.55 10.50 -4.84
C ILE A 45 18.05 10.31 -5.08
N SER A 46 17.39 9.51 -4.24
CA SER A 46 15.95 9.22 -4.40
C SER A 46 15.11 10.50 -4.32
N LEU A 47 15.41 11.38 -3.37
CA LEU A 47 14.72 12.66 -3.21
C LEU A 47 14.89 13.55 -4.46
N THR A 48 16.12 13.64 -4.98
CA THR A 48 16.43 14.44 -6.18
C THR A 48 15.69 13.92 -7.40
N ILE A 49 15.69 12.60 -7.61
CA ILE A 49 14.98 11.96 -8.72
C ILE A 49 13.48 12.28 -8.64
N VAL A 50 12.85 12.07 -7.48
CA VAL A 50 11.41 12.33 -7.33
C VAL A 50 11.11 13.81 -7.53
N LYS A 51 11.86 14.74 -6.93
CA LYS A 51 11.64 16.19 -7.11
C LYS A 51 11.75 16.62 -8.58
N LYS A 52 12.65 16.02 -9.35
CA LYS A 52 12.83 16.34 -10.78
C LYS A 52 11.76 15.73 -11.68
N LEU A 53 11.29 14.52 -11.35
CA LEU A 53 10.31 13.81 -12.17
C LEU A 53 8.86 14.12 -11.80
N ALA A 54 8.57 14.52 -10.55
CA ALA A 54 7.22 14.80 -10.08
C ALA A 54 6.44 15.79 -10.97
N PRO A 55 7.02 16.89 -11.49
CA PRO A 55 6.30 17.79 -12.40
C PRO A 55 5.88 17.14 -13.73
N LEU A 56 6.49 16.02 -14.12
CA LEU A 56 6.14 15.25 -15.32
C LEU A 56 5.06 14.21 -15.05
N VAL A 57 4.71 13.99 -13.77
CA VAL A 57 3.64 13.08 -13.37
C VAL A 57 2.33 13.87 -13.36
N VAL A 58 1.47 13.61 -14.33
CA VAL A 58 0.14 14.21 -14.47
C VAL A 58 -0.88 13.09 -14.73
N PRO A 59 -2.20 13.30 -14.56
CA PRO A 59 -3.19 12.25 -14.76
C PRO A 59 -3.03 11.47 -16.08
N GLN A 60 -2.73 12.17 -17.17
CA GLN A 60 -2.47 11.54 -18.47
C GLN A 60 -1.21 10.65 -18.48
N SER A 61 -0.15 11.05 -17.78
CA SER A 61 1.08 10.26 -17.69
C SER A 61 0.91 9.03 -16.79
N ILE A 62 0.05 9.13 -15.77
CA ILE A 62 -0.35 8.02 -14.90
C ILE A 62 -1.12 6.98 -15.73
N ALA A 63 -2.15 7.41 -16.47
CA ALA A 63 -2.95 6.54 -17.32
C ALA A 63 -2.10 5.81 -18.38
N ARG A 64 -1.13 6.50 -18.97
CA ARG A 64 -0.20 5.93 -19.97
C ARG A 64 0.99 5.17 -19.37
N ARG A 65 1.12 5.13 -18.05
CA ARG A 65 2.27 4.54 -17.34
C ARG A 65 3.61 5.04 -17.87
N SER A 66 3.76 6.36 -17.98
CA SER A 66 5.02 6.97 -18.46
C SER A 66 6.21 6.55 -17.60
N LEU A 67 7.42 6.58 -18.17
CA LEU A 67 8.63 6.21 -17.44
C LEU A 67 8.82 7.06 -16.17
N ALA A 68 8.56 8.37 -16.25
CA ALA A 68 8.64 9.26 -15.09
C ALA A 68 7.66 8.83 -13.99
N TYR A 69 6.42 8.48 -14.35
CA TYR A 69 5.44 7.95 -13.39
C TYR A 69 5.90 6.62 -12.80
N LEU A 70 6.41 5.68 -13.60
CA LEU A 70 6.86 4.37 -13.10
C LEU A 70 8.03 4.50 -12.13
N ILE A 71 9.00 5.37 -12.41
CA ILE A 71 10.13 5.65 -11.51
C ILE A 71 9.63 6.27 -10.20
N VAL A 72 8.80 7.31 -10.28
CA VAL A 72 8.25 7.97 -9.08
C VAL A 72 7.40 6.99 -8.26
N ARG A 73 6.55 6.20 -8.92
CA ARG A 73 5.71 5.18 -8.29
C ARG A 73 6.55 4.15 -7.52
N GLY A 74 7.65 3.68 -8.11
CA GLY A 74 8.54 2.70 -7.49
C GLY A 74 9.33 3.29 -6.32
N LEU A 75 9.84 4.52 -6.45
CA LEU A 75 10.55 5.21 -5.38
C LEU A 75 9.64 5.65 -4.23
N MET A 76 8.34 5.85 -4.47
CA MET A 76 7.37 6.18 -3.43
C MET A 76 6.84 4.95 -2.68
N ASP A 77 7.37 3.75 -2.90
CA ASP A 77 6.94 2.59 -2.14
C ASP A 77 7.45 2.68 -0.69
N HIS A 78 6.54 2.65 0.29
CA HIS A 78 6.89 2.83 1.70
C HIS A 78 7.80 1.72 2.25
N ASP A 79 7.67 0.47 1.80
CA ASP A 79 8.51 -0.63 2.24
C ASP A 79 9.93 -0.46 1.68
N LEU A 80 10.03 -0.07 0.41
CA LEU A 80 11.32 0.26 -0.21
C LEU A 80 12.02 1.41 0.52
N ILE A 81 11.31 2.52 0.73
CA ILE A 81 11.88 3.70 1.40
C ILE A 81 12.25 3.39 2.85
N LYS A 82 11.41 2.67 3.60
CA LYS A 82 11.72 2.26 4.97
C LYS A 82 12.93 1.32 5.02
N ARG A 83 13.05 0.38 4.08
CA ARG A 83 14.22 -0.50 3.97
C ARG A 83 15.50 0.27 3.65
N ASP A 84 15.44 1.21 2.71
CA ASP A 84 16.62 1.86 2.15
C ASP A 84 17.14 3.02 3.00
N ILE A 85 16.24 3.76 3.66
CA ILE A 85 16.60 4.95 4.46
C ILE A 85 16.07 4.96 5.91
N GLY A 86 15.38 3.91 6.33
CA GLY A 86 15.03 3.67 7.74
C GLY A 86 14.24 4.81 8.37
N LYS A 87 14.75 5.33 9.50
CA LYS A 87 14.10 6.40 10.29
C LYS A 87 13.97 7.73 9.53
N MET A 88 14.73 7.92 8.44
CA MET A 88 14.65 9.14 7.63
C MET A 88 13.46 9.14 6.66
N ALA A 89 12.73 8.02 6.54
CA ALA A 89 11.61 7.87 5.62
C ALA A 89 10.53 8.95 5.76
N ASP A 90 10.10 9.27 6.98
CA ASP A 90 9.05 10.28 7.19
C ASP A 90 9.52 11.69 6.80
N LYS A 91 10.79 12.01 7.10
CA LYS A 91 11.41 13.26 6.65
C LYS A 91 11.47 13.34 5.13
N TRP A 92 11.86 12.24 4.47
CA TRP A 92 11.92 12.14 3.01
C TRP A 92 10.57 12.43 2.36
N TYR A 93 9.49 11.82 2.87
CA TYR A 93 8.14 12.10 2.39
C TYR A 93 7.72 13.55 2.64
N SER A 94 8.02 14.09 3.82
CA SER A 94 7.69 15.48 4.17
C SER A 94 8.36 16.47 3.22
N GLU A 95 9.60 16.22 2.80
CA GLU A 95 10.33 17.06 1.83
C GLU A 95 9.78 16.99 0.40
N LEU A 96 8.93 16.02 0.09
CA LEU A 96 8.29 15.84 -1.22
C LEU A 96 6.86 16.38 -1.27
N GLU A 97 6.29 16.79 -0.14
CA GLU A 97 4.88 17.19 -0.05
C GLU A 97 4.54 18.34 -1.00
N SER A 98 5.42 19.32 -1.16
CA SER A 98 5.19 20.47 -2.06
C SER A 98 5.05 20.09 -3.53
N VAL A 99 5.62 18.95 -3.96
CA VAL A 99 5.60 18.49 -5.36
C VAL A 99 4.71 17.27 -5.58
N CYS A 100 4.38 16.53 -4.52
CA CYS A 100 3.63 15.27 -4.60
C CYS A 100 2.33 15.27 -3.79
N GLY A 101 2.06 16.30 -2.98
CA GLY A 101 0.88 16.39 -2.12
C GLY A 101 -0.46 16.47 -2.86
N TRP A 102 -0.46 16.70 -4.17
CA TRP A 102 -1.65 16.61 -5.01
C TRP A 102 -2.02 15.16 -5.40
N ASN A 103 -1.13 14.19 -5.18
CA ASN A 103 -1.29 12.80 -5.60
C ASN A 103 -1.78 11.93 -4.43
N ALA A 104 -2.91 11.26 -4.60
CA ALA A 104 -3.47 10.39 -3.55
C ALA A 104 -2.48 9.29 -3.12
N ARG A 105 -1.75 8.68 -4.08
CA ARG A 105 -0.77 7.63 -3.79
C ARG A 105 0.33 8.08 -2.84
N PHE A 106 0.76 9.33 -2.94
CA PHE A 106 1.76 9.88 -2.01
C PHE A 106 1.25 9.82 -0.57
N TRP A 107 0.00 10.21 -0.35
CA TRP A 107 -0.63 10.15 0.96
C TRP A 107 -0.90 8.72 1.44
N GLU A 108 -1.29 7.82 0.54
CA GLU A 108 -1.45 6.39 0.87
C GLU A 108 -0.13 5.79 1.38
N GLN A 109 0.99 6.04 0.70
CA GLN A 109 2.28 5.48 1.09
C GLN A 109 2.79 6.08 2.41
N ARG A 110 2.54 7.38 2.67
CA ARG A 110 2.77 7.97 4.00
C ARG A 110 1.91 7.35 5.08
N ALA A 111 0.64 7.07 4.79
CA ALA A 111 -0.28 6.43 5.72
C ALA A 111 0.20 5.02 6.09
N LEU A 112 0.62 4.23 5.09
CA LEU A 112 1.17 2.89 5.30
C LEU A 112 2.49 2.93 6.08
N LEU A 113 3.39 3.88 5.78
CA LEU A 113 4.62 4.09 6.55
C LEU A 113 4.30 4.38 8.03
N ALA A 114 3.46 5.38 8.29
CA ALA A 114 3.05 5.76 9.64
C ALA A 114 2.36 4.59 10.37
N SER A 115 1.50 3.85 9.66
CA SER A 115 0.84 2.66 10.18
C SER A 115 1.86 1.59 10.56
N SER A 116 2.89 1.35 9.74
CA SER A 116 3.97 0.39 10.02
C SER A 116 4.89 0.79 11.18
N ASN A 117 4.83 2.05 11.60
CA ASN A 117 5.55 2.61 12.75
C ASN A 117 4.63 2.81 13.96
N ASP A 118 3.40 2.29 13.90
CA ASP A 118 2.36 2.39 14.93
C ASP A 118 2.02 3.85 15.33
N GLN A 119 2.18 4.77 14.38
CA GLN A 119 1.81 6.18 14.51
C GLN A 119 0.34 6.40 14.09
N GLU A 120 -0.60 5.89 14.90
CA GLU A 120 -2.03 5.81 14.57
C GLU A 120 -2.63 7.13 14.05
N SER A 121 -2.40 8.24 14.76
CA SER A 121 -2.97 9.55 14.40
C SER A 121 -2.48 10.04 13.03
N LEU A 122 -1.19 9.85 12.73
CA LEU A 122 -0.61 10.24 11.45
C LEU A 122 -1.10 9.32 10.33
N ALA A 123 -1.11 8.01 10.57
CA ALA A 123 -1.60 7.03 9.62
C ALA A 123 -3.05 7.33 9.20
N TYR A 124 -3.91 7.60 10.18
CA TYR A 124 -5.30 7.96 9.92
C TYR A 124 -5.42 9.28 9.17
N SER A 125 -4.72 10.33 9.61
CA SER A 125 -4.73 11.64 8.96
C SER A 125 -4.29 11.58 7.49
N TYR A 126 -3.19 10.89 7.20
CA TYR A 126 -2.69 10.72 5.84
C TYR A 126 -3.64 9.87 4.98
N ALA A 127 -4.25 8.82 5.53
CA ALA A 127 -5.21 8.02 4.79
C ALA A 127 -6.48 8.82 4.44
N LYS A 128 -7.02 9.62 5.38
CA LYS A 128 -8.13 10.55 5.09
C LYS A 128 -7.73 11.58 4.03
N LYS A 129 -6.49 12.06 4.08
CA LYS A 129 -5.98 12.98 3.06
C LYS A 129 -5.94 12.32 1.67
N ALA A 130 -5.53 11.06 1.57
CA ALA A 130 -5.56 10.31 0.32
C ALA A 130 -6.97 10.24 -0.27
N VAL A 131 -7.97 9.87 0.54
CA VAL A 131 -9.38 9.83 0.12
C VAL A 131 -9.86 11.22 -0.31
N SER A 132 -9.54 12.29 0.43
CA SER A 132 -9.94 13.65 0.06
C SER A 132 -9.33 14.16 -1.26
N VAL A 133 -8.19 13.59 -1.66
CA VAL A 133 -7.52 13.94 -2.92
C VAL A 133 -8.13 13.20 -4.10
N LEU A 134 -8.60 11.97 -3.90
CA LEU A 134 -9.18 11.14 -4.96
C LEU A 134 -10.28 10.23 -4.41
N GLU A 135 -11.44 10.81 -4.13
CA GLU A 135 -12.58 10.15 -3.47
C GLU A 135 -13.26 9.09 -4.35
N HIS A 136 -13.22 9.25 -5.67
CA HIS A 136 -13.91 8.33 -6.58
C HIS A 136 -13.07 7.11 -6.99
N ASP A 137 -11.88 6.95 -6.39
CA ASP A 137 -10.99 5.83 -6.65
C ASP A 137 -10.98 4.85 -5.47
N SER A 138 -10.98 3.56 -5.76
CA SER A 138 -11.07 2.52 -4.75
C SER A 138 -9.79 2.32 -3.92
N PHE A 139 -8.60 2.68 -4.43
CA PHE A 139 -7.33 2.43 -3.72
C PHE A 139 -7.21 3.24 -2.41
N PRO A 140 -7.44 4.58 -2.39
CA PRO A 140 -7.41 5.37 -1.15
C PRO A 140 -8.37 4.84 -0.07
N HIS A 141 -9.57 4.40 -0.47
CA HIS A 141 -10.55 3.80 0.43
C HIS A 141 -10.06 2.46 1.00
N THR A 142 -9.42 1.60 0.20
CA THR A 142 -8.74 0.39 0.72
C THR A 142 -7.69 0.75 1.77
N THR A 143 -6.85 1.76 1.49
CA THR A 143 -5.78 2.19 2.40
C THR A 143 -6.34 2.71 3.73
N LEU A 144 -7.35 3.58 3.68
CA LEU A 144 -8.03 4.09 4.87
C LEU A 144 -8.72 2.98 5.65
N GLY A 145 -9.42 2.09 4.95
CA GLY A 145 -10.04 0.91 5.54
C GLY A 145 -9.04 0.07 6.32
N LYS A 146 -7.91 -0.29 5.70
CA LYS A 146 -6.81 -1.05 6.32
C LYS A 146 -6.22 -0.37 7.55
N VAL A 147 -5.94 0.94 7.46
CA VAL A 147 -5.43 1.71 8.61
C VAL A 147 -6.43 1.68 9.76
N CYS A 148 -7.70 1.90 9.47
CA CYS A 148 -8.76 1.99 10.47
C CYS A 148 -9.01 0.65 11.17
N VAL A 149 -9.11 -0.46 10.44
CA VAL A 149 -9.28 -1.79 11.07
C VAL A 149 -8.03 -2.20 11.87
N LYS A 150 -6.82 -1.80 11.43
CA LYS A 150 -5.59 -2.01 12.22
C LYS A 150 -5.66 -1.26 13.55
N ILE A 151 -5.96 0.04 13.51
CA ILE A 151 -6.13 0.85 14.73
C ILE A 151 -7.18 0.22 15.63
N GLY A 152 -8.31 -0.23 15.06
CA GLY A 152 -9.41 -0.76 15.84
C GLY A 152 -9.12 -2.05 16.60
N VAL A 153 -8.28 -2.94 16.05
CA VAL A 153 -7.83 -4.14 16.77
C VAL A 153 -6.67 -3.86 17.73
N SER A 154 -5.86 -2.83 17.48
CA SER A 154 -4.74 -2.44 18.35
C SER A 154 -5.20 -1.68 19.59
N ARG A 155 -6.17 -0.76 19.43
CA ARG A 155 -6.74 0.03 20.53
C ARG A 155 -7.81 -0.76 21.26
N ARG A 156 -7.68 -0.87 22.59
CA ARG A 156 -8.61 -1.63 23.45
C ARG A 156 -9.65 -0.75 24.11
N ASP A 157 -10.18 0.22 23.37
CA ASP A 157 -11.17 1.18 23.82
C ASP A 157 -12.32 1.32 22.79
N GLN A 158 -13.37 2.05 23.16
CA GLN A 158 -14.51 2.29 22.26
C GLN A 158 -14.12 3.11 21.03
N VAL A 159 -13.05 3.89 21.10
CA VAL A 159 -12.49 4.59 19.93
C VAL A 159 -11.93 3.59 18.92
N GLY A 160 -11.27 2.53 19.39
CA GLY A 160 -10.83 1.40 18.58
C GLY A 160 -12.00 0.71 17.88
N VAL A 161 -13.06 0.38 18.61
CA VAL A 161 -14.27 -0.21 18.04
C VAL A 161 -14.89 0.68 16.96
N ALA A 162 -15.06 1.97 17.25
CA ALA A 162 -15.58 2.93 16.28
C ALA A 162 -14.70 3.01 15.02
N ARG A 163 -13.37 3.05 15.20
CA ARG A 163 -12.42 3.09 14.10
C ARG A 163 -12.45 1.82 13.27
N PHE A 164 -12.63 0.65 13.89
CA PHE A 164 -12.77 -0.60 13.16
C PHE A 164 -13.97 -0.54 12.20
N TRP A 165 -15.12 -0.10 12.68
CA TRP A 165 -16.34 -0.01 11.87
C TRP A 165 -16.26 1.05 10.77
N GLU A 166 -15.62 2.20 11.04
CA GLU A 166 -15.26 3.13 9.98
C GLU A 166 -14.42 2.44 8.91
N GLY A 167 -13.42 1.66 9.32
CA GLY A 167 -12.60 0.90 8.40
C GLY A 167 -13.39 -0.10 7.56
N VAL A 168 -14.34 -0.82 8.16
CA VAL A 168 -15.22 -1.75 7.42
C VAL A 168 -16.05 -1.03 6.37
N GLU A 169 -16.58 0.16 6.68
CA GLU A 169 -17.36 0.93 5.70
C GLU A 169 -16.47 1.45 4.55
N GLU A 170 -15.26 1.92 4.85
CA GLU A 170 -14.30 2.37 3.83
C GLU A 170 -13.87 1.22 2.90
N LEU A 171 -13.67 0.00 3.44
CA LEU A 171 -13.40 -1.19 2.62
C LEU A 171 -14.62 -1.56 1.75
N LYS A 172 -15.84 -1.36 2.26
CA LYS A 172 -17.07 -1.57 1.49
C LYS A 172 -17.19 -0.55 0.34
N ILE A 173 -16.96 0.74 0.61
CA ILE A 173 -16.92 1.78 -0.43
C ILE A 173 -15.89 1.41 -1.50
N SER A 174 -14.68 1.01 -1.09
CA SER A 174 -13.64 0.57 -2.02
C SER A 174 -14.11 -0.58 -2.93
N ARG A 175 -14.82 -1.57 -2.38
CA ARG A 175 -15.34 -2.70 -3.15
C ARG A 175 -16.42 -2.25 -4.13
N ASP A 176 -17.35 -1.42 -3.67
CA ASP A 176 -18.47 -0.98 -4.50
C ASP A 176 -17.97 -0.09 -5.66
N LEU A 177 -16.96 0.76 -5.42
CA LEU A 177 -16.25 1.53 -6.45
C LEU A 177 -15.46 0.64 -7.43
N SER A 178 -14.78 -0.40 -6.95
CA SER A 178 -14.00 -1.28 -7.84
C SER A 178 -14.92 -2.16 -8.71
N ALA A 179 -16.04 -2.64 -8.15
CA ALA A 179 -17.08 -3.37 -8.88
C ALA A 179 -17.72 -2.55 -9.99
N SER A 180 -18.11 -1.30 -9.68
CA SER A 180 -18.71 -0.41 -10.69
C SER A 180 -17.77 -0.07 -11.85
N ASN A 181 -16.45 -0.11 -11.63
CA ASN A 181 -15.43 0.14 -12.64
C ASN A 181 -14.91 -1.12 -13.34
N GLY A 182 -15.40 -2.32 -12.99
CA GLY A 182 -14.92 -3.60 -13.54
C GLY A 182 -13.46 -3.91 -13.18
N LEU A 183 -12.96 -3.31 -12.08
CA LEU A 183 -11.60 -3.45 -11.58
C LEU A 183 -11.61 -4.03 -10.16
N GLU A 184 -12.49 -4.99 -9.86
CA GLU A 184 -12.48 -5.59 -8.52
C GLU A 184 -11.15 -6.28 -8.24
N TRP A 185 -10.77 -6.28 -6.96
CA TRP A 185 -9.56 -6.92 -6.47
C TRP A 185 -9.78 -7.45 -5.04
N GLU A 186 -8.88 -8.32 -4.59
CA GLU A 186 -9.02 -9.12 -3.38
C GLU A 186 -8.75 -8.36 -2.07
N HIS A 187 -7.95 -7.30 -2.12
CA HIS A 187 -7.47 -6.60 -0.92
C HIS A 187 -8.54 -6.16 0.10
N PRO A 188 -9.71 -5.60 -0.27
CA PRO A 188 -10.73 -5.22 0.69
C PRO A 188 -11.28 -6.43 1.45
N TYR A 189 -11.47 -7.54 0.74
CA TYR A 189 -11.95 -8.80 1.32
C TYR A 189 -10.92 -9.40 2.27
N ILE A 190 -9.67 -9.56 1.80
CA ILE A 190 -8.58 -10.11 2.63
C ILE A 190 -8.37 -9.26 3.87
N THR A 191 -8.42 -7.93 3.72
CA THR A 191 -8.28 -7.00 4.85
C THR A 191 -9.43 -7.18 5.84
N PHE A 192 -10.68 -7.17 5.37
CA PHE A 192 -11.85 -7.39 6.23
C PHE A 192 -11.74 -8.73 6.98
N PHE A 193 -11.55 -9.85 6.29
CA PHE A 193 -11.51 -11.17 6.93
C PHE A 193 -10.38 -11.29 7.95
N THR A 194 -9.18 -10.82 7.59
CA THR A 194 -8.01 -10.84 8.48
C THR A 194 -8.27 -10.09 9.78
N TYR A 195 -8.85 -8.89 9.70
CA TYR A 195 -9.07 -8.05 10.88
C TYR A 195 -10.35 -8.40 11.64
N ALA A 196 -11.39 -8.89 10.98
CA ALA A 196 -12.59 -9.41 11.64
C ALA A 196 -12.25 -10.62 12.54
N MET A 197 -11.39 -11.54 12.07
CA MET A 197 -10.91 -12.66 12.88
C MET A 197 -10.08 -12.21 14.11
N ARG A 198 -9.40 -11.07 14.03
CA ARG A 198 -8.70 -10.48 15.18
C ARG A 198 -9.68 -9.78 16.12
N ALA A 199 -10.67 -9.09 15.58
CA ALA A 199 -11.69 -8.39 16.34
C ALA A 199 -12.56 -9.36 17.14
N VAL A 200 -13.03 -10.48 16.55
CA VAL A 200 -13.96 -11.41 17.22
C VAL A 200 -13.37 -12.04 18.49
N VAL A 201 -12.05 -12.25 18.53
CA VAL A 201 -11.35 -12.80 19.69
C VAL A 201 -10.87 -11.74 20.68
N SER A 202 -11.04 -10.46 20.36
CA SER A 202 -10.60 -9.35 21.20
C SER A 202 -11.68 -8.99 22.24
N PRO A 203 -11.35 -8.88 23.54
CA PRO A 203 -12.35 -8.62 24.58
C PRO A 203 -13.15 -7.33 24.38
N HIS A 204 -12.53 -6.27 23.88
CA HIS A 204 -13.19 -4.98 23.66
C HIS A 204 -14.23 -4.98 22.52
N PHE A 205 -14.34 -6.07 21.77
CA PHE A 205 -15.36 -6.29 20.73
C PHE A 205 -16.48 -7.24 21.19
N GLU A 206 -16.57 -7.61 22.47
CA GLU A 206 -17.59 -8.55 22.98
C GLU A 206 -19.01 -8.14 22.58
N ASN A 207 -19.36 -6.87 22.76
CA ASN A 207 -20.68 -6.32 22.40
C ASN A 207 -20.90 -6.18 20.89
N GLU A 208 -19.88 -6.39 20.07
CA GLU A 208 -19.92 -6.24 18.62
C GLU A 208 -19.93 -7.59 17.89
N ARG A 209 -19.87 -8.73 18.60
CA ARG A 209 -19.73 -10.07 18.01
C ARG A 209 -20.89 -10.45 17.09
N GLU A 210 -22.11 -10.09 17.46
CA GLU A 210 -23.29 -10.32 16.61
C GLU A 210 -23.19 -9.52 15.31
N LYS A 211 -22.84 -8.23 15.41
CA LYS A 211 -22.64 -7.35 14.26
C LYS A 211 -21.48 -7.81 13.37
N LEU A 212 -20.37 -8.27 13.96
CA LEU A 212 -19.25 -8.88 13.25
C LEU A 212 -19.69 -10.13 12.48
N SER A 213 -20.50 -11.00 13.09
CA SER A 213 -21.03 -12.21 12.44
C SER A 213 -21.96 -11.89 11.28
N ALA A 214 -22.82 -10.88 11.44
CA ALA A 214 -23.68 -10.41 10.36
C ALA A 214 -22.85 -9.87 9.17
N HIS A 215 -21.84 -9.03 9.45
CA HIS A 215 -20.95 -8.52 8.42
C HIS A 215 -20.12 -9.64 7.79
N TRP A 216 -19.64 -10.61 8.57
CA TRP A 216 -18.94 -11.78 8.04
C TRP A 216 -19.75 -12.48 6.94
N GLY A 217 -21.04 -12.76 7.21
CA GLY A 217 -21.94 -13.36 6.23
C GLY A 217 -22.12 -12.51 4.96
N ILE A 218 -22.30 -11.20 5.11
CA ILE A 218 -22.42 -10.26 3.99
C ILE A 218 -21.16 -10.27 3.12
N TRP A 219 -20.00 -10.19 3.75
CA TRP A 219 -18.70 -10.15 3.07
C TRP A 219 -18.36 -11.49 2.40
N MET A 220 -18.66 -12.63 3.03
CA MET A 220 -18.52 -13.96 2.42
C MET A 220 -19.43 -14.12 1.19
N LYS A 221 -20.68 -13.65 1.27
CA LYS A 221 -21.60 -13.69 0.13
C LYS A 221 -21.09 -12.82 -1.03
N ALA A 222 -20.63 -11.60 -0.73
CA ALA A 222 -20.06 -10.71 -1.73
C ALA A 222 -18.81 -11.32 -2.39
N ALA A 223 -17.88 -11.89 -1.61
CA ALA A 223 -16.69 -12.53 -2.13
C ALA A 223 -17.00 -13.72 -3.05
N LYS A 224 -17.99 -14.56 -2.70
CA LYS A 224 -18.42 -15.70 -3.52
C LYS A 224 -19.10 -15.29 -4.83
N ASN A 225 -19.72 -14.13 -4.87
CA ASN A 225 -20.47 -13.63 -6.02
C ASN A 225 -19.65 -12.72 -6.93
N SER A 226 -18.41 -12.40 -6.58
CA SER A 226 -17.54 -11.59 -7.42
C SER A 226 -17.09 -12.36 -8.65
N GLU A 227 -17.30 -11.77 -9.83
CA GLU A 227 -16.94 -12.37 -11.13
C GLU A 227 -15.44 -12.28 -11.43
N THR A 228 -14.73 -11.36 -10.75
CA THR A 228 -13.33 -11.00 -11.00
C THR A 228 -12.37 -11.39 -9.88
N LEU A 229 -12.89 -11.86 -8.73
CA LEU A 229 -12.08 -12.53 -7.72
C LEU A 229 -11.67 -13.91 -8.25
N ILE A 230 -10.61 -13.92 -9.08
CA ILE A 230 -9.84 -15.11 -9.38
C ILE A 230 -8.94 -15.37 -8.18
N PHE A 231 -9.60 -15.79 -7.12
CA PHE A 231 -9.04 -16.77 -6.23
C PHE A 231 -8.75 -18.01 -7.10
N ASP A 232 -7.49 -18.30 -7.39
CA ASP A 232 -7.06 -19.54 -8.05
C ASP A 232 -7.59 -20.79 -7.29
N ASP A 233 -7.28 -22.00 -7.74
CA ASP A 233 -7.61 -23.20 -6.94
C ASP A 233 -7.03 -23.09 -5.50
N GLU A 234 -5.98 -22.27 -5.30
CA GLU A 234 -5.48 -21.86 -3.98
C GLU A 234 -6.35 -20.77 -3.31
N GLY A 235 -6.98 -19.85 -4.02
CA GLY A 235 -7.81 -18.79 -3.45
C GLY A 235 -9.19 -19.26 -3.00
N ARG A 236 -9.80 -20.25 -3.68
CA ARG A 236 -11.02 -20.91 -3.13
C ARG A 236 -10.67 -21.55 -1.80
N SER A 237 -9.48 -22.16 -1.73
CA SER A 237 -8.93 -22.65 -0.47
C SER A 237 -8.73 -21.53 0.55
N GLN A 238 -8.39 -20.29 0.15
CA GLN A 238 -8.29 -19.14 1.06
C GLN A 238 -9.65 -18.71 1.64
N LEU A 239 -10.72 -18.62 0.84
CA LEU A 239 -12.06 -18.27 1.37
C LEU A 239 -12.60 -19.36 2.29
N GLU A 240 -12.42 -20.62 1.92
CA GLU A 240 -12.76 -21.76 2.78
C GLU A 240 -11.93 -21.77 4.06
N GLU A 241 -10.65 -21.41 3.97
CA GLU A 241 -9.76 -21.28 5.12
C GLU A 241 -10.19 -20.15 6.05
N PHE A 242 -10.52 -18.98 5.51
CA PHE A 242 -11.09 -17.88 6.30
C PHE A 242 -12.37 -18.32 7.01
N GLN A 243 -13.28 -19.01 6.31
CA GLN A 243 -14.50 -19.53 6.90
C GLN A 243 -14.22 -20.55 8.01
N ARG A 244 -13.28 -21.47 7.79
CA ARG A 244 -12.87 -22.47 8.77
C ARG A 244 -12.29 -21.82 10.02
N GLN A 245 -11.35 -20.90 9.86
CA GLN A 245 -10.74 -20.18 10.97
C GLN A 245 -11.76 -19.33 11.74
N TRP A 246 -12.70 -18.70 11.03
CA TRP A 246 -13.77 -17.94 11.64
C TRP A 246 -14.61 -18.80 12.58
N LEU A 247 -15.09 -19.96 12.10
CA LEU A 247 -15.89 -20.90 12.90
C LEU A 247 -15.15 -21.35 14.16
N ILE A 248 -13.86 -21.68 14.05
CA ILE A 248 -13.02 -22.07 15.19
C ILE A 248 -12.96 -20.93 16.22
N LYS A 249 -12.72 -19.70 15.75
CA LYS A 249 -12.58 -18.53 16.62
C LYS A 249 -13.88 -18.12 17.28
N THR A 250 -15.01 -18.18 16.58
CA THR A 250 -16.32 -17.86 17.15
C THR A 250 -16.74 -18.86 18.21
N VAL A 251 -16.48 -20.16 18.01
CA VAL A 251 -16.78 -21.20 19.01
C VAL A 251 -15.93 -21.02 20.26
N ALA A 252 -14.66 -20.61 20.11
CA ALA A 252 -13.76 -20.39 21.26
C ALA A 252 -14.16 -19.19 22.14
N VAL A 253 -15.01 -18.29 21.65
CA VAL A 253 -15.46 -17.10 22.39
C VAL A 253 -16.95 -17.09 22.71
N SER A 254 -17.71 -18.09 22.24
CA SER A 254 -19.12 -18.31 22.60
C SER A 254 -19.20 -18.96 23.96
#